data_AF-A0A972IJW8-F1
#
_entry.id   AF-A0A972IJW8-F1
#
_cell.length_a   1.000
_cell.length_b   1.000
_cell.length_c   1.000
_cell.angle_alpha   90.00
_cell.angle_beta   90.00
_cell.angle_gamma   90.00
#
_symmetry.space_group_name_H-M   'P 1'
#
loop_
_entity.id
_entity.type
_entity.pdbx_description
1 polymer ?
#
loop_
_entity_poly.entity_id
_entity_poly.type
_entity_poly.pdbx_seq_one_letter_code
_entity_poly.pdbx_strand_id
1 'polypeptide(L)' 'MSDEQFEFVMAIDEYKRANARPFPTWTEVLEVIKALGYRRVAEPQSLCESSPELKVTDKTAKGRRRARKPLLTK' A
#
# COMPACT_ATOMS: atom_id res chain seq x y z
N MET A 1 19.61 2.23 -8.41
CA MET A 1 19.42 1.95 -6.98
C MET A 1 18.96 3.25 -6.34
N SER A 2 17.84 3.25 -5.63
CA SER A 2 17.48 4.42 -4.79
C SER A 2 18.31 4.42 -3.51
N ASP A 3 18.43 5.58 -2.87
CA ASP A 3 19.16 5.72 -1.59
C ASP A 3 18.56 4.79 -0.53
N GLU A 4 17.23 4.71 -0.47
CA GLU A 4 16.49 3.80 0.40
C GLU A 4 16.85 2.31 0.17
N GLN A 5 16.96 1.89 -1.10
CA GLN A 5 17.37 0.51 -1.41
C GLN A 5 18.81 0.25 -0.97
N PHE A 6 19.69 1.24 -1.11
CA PHE A 6 21.07 1.13 -0.68
C PHE A 6 21.20 1.02 0.85
N GLU A 7 20.48 1.87 1.60
CA GLU A 7 20.41 1.80 3.06
C GLU A 7 19.91 0.45 3.55
N PHE A 8 18.85 -0.08 2.92
CA PHE A 8 18.34 -1.41 3.24
C PHE A 8 19.39 -2.51 3.02
N VAL A 9 20.09 -2.49 1.87
CA VAL A 9 21.13 -3.48 1.57
C VAL A 9 22.30 -3.38 2.56
N MET A 10 22.71 -2.17 2.93
CA MET A 10 23.74 -1.95 3.94
C MET A 10 23.34 -2.50 5.31
N ALA A 11 22.11 -2.26 5.74
CA ALA A 11 21.59 -2.77 7.01
C ALA A 11 21.56 -4.31 7.05
N ILE A 12 21.21 -4.94 5.93
CA ILE A 12 21.25 -6.40 5.81
C ILE A 12 22.69 -6.92 5.87
N ASP A 13 23.65 -6.23 5.24
CA ASP A 13 25.07 -6.63 5.32
C ASP A 13 25.61 -6.52 6.74
N GLU A 14 25.25 -5.45 7.46
CA GLU A 14 25.58 -5.29 8.88
C GLU A 14 24.97 -6.40 9.74
N TYR A 15 23.69 -6.74 9.53
CA TYR A 15 23.03 -7.84 10.22
C TYR A 15 23.77 -9.18 10.01
N LYS A 16 24.18 -9.47 8.77
CA LYS A 16 24.90 -10.70 8.43
C LYS A 16 26.24 -10.78 9.15
N ARG A 17 26.99 -9.67 9.22
CA ARG A 17 28.28 -9.59 9.91
C ARG A 17 28.13 -9.75 11.41
N ALA A 18 27.16 -9.07 12.02
CA ALA A 18 26.92 -9.11 13.46
C ALA A 18 26.50 -10.50 13.95
N ASN A 19 25.71 -11.23 13.16
CA ASN A 19 25.14 -12.52 13.55
C ASN A 19 25.90 -13.72 12.98
N ALA A 20 26.96 -13.50 12.18
CA ALA A 20 27.68 -14.54 11.44
C ALA A 20 26.76 -15.48 10.63
N ARG A 21 25.60 -14.97 10.20
CA ARG A 21 24.59 -15.71 9.42
C ARG A 21 24.56 -15.16 8.00
N PRO A 22 25.01 -15.92 6.99
CA PRO A 22 25.04 -15.44 5.60
C PRO A 22 23.63 -15.27 5.00
N PHE A 23 22.65 -16.03 5.50
CA PHE A 23 21.26 -16.01 5.04
C PHE A 23 20.32 -15.74 6.22
N PRO A 24 19.88 -14.48 6.41
CA PRO A 24 18.83 -14.17 7.37
C PRO A 24 17.50 -14.79 6.93
N THR A 25 16.70 -15.18 7.91
CA THR A 25 15.31 -15.57 7.76
C THR A 25 14.44 -14.33 7.53
N TRP A 26 13.26 -14.51 6.91
CA TRP A 26 12.33 -13.40 6.68
C TRP A 26 11.84 -12.72 7.97
N THR A 27 11.83 -13.45 9.10
CA THR A 27 11.55 -12.87 10.42
C THR A 27 12.66 -11.93 10.87
N GLU A 28 13.93 -12.30 10.68
CA GLU A 28 15.07 -11.43 10.99
C GLU A 28 15.12 -10.20 10.06
N VAL A 29 14.77 -10.37 8.78
CA VAL A 29 14.64 -9.24 7.85
C VAL A 29 13.59 -8.23 8.33
N LEU A 30 12.45 -8.69 8.87
CA LEU A 30 11.46 -7.79 9.46
C LEU A 30 11.98 -7.04 10.68
N GLU A 31 12.90 -7.64 11.45
CA GLU A 31 13.55 -6.96 12.58
C GLU A 31 14.51 -5.87 12.11
N VAL A 32 15.29 -6.13 11.07
CA VAL A 32 16.17 -5.12 10.44
C VAL A 32 15.36 -3.93 9.91
N ILE A 33 14.25 -4.20 9.23
CA ILE A 33 13.35 -3.15 8.73
C ILE A 33 12.80 -2.29 9.89
N LYS A 34 12.42 -2.91 11.01
CA LYS A 34 11.99 -2.18 12.20
C LYS A 34 13.13 -1.35 12.82
N ALA A 35 14.35 -1.87 12.85
CA ALA A 35 15.53 -1.18 13.37
C ALA A 35 15.90 0.06 12.53
N LEU A 36 15.68 0.02 11.21
CA LEU A 36 15.79 1.17 10.31
C LEU A 36 14.72 2.24 10.53
N GLY A 37 13.73 1.97 11.40
CA GLY A 37 12.69 2.94 11.76
C GLY A 37 11.45 2.87 10.88
N TYR A 38 11.33 1.89 9.97
CA TYR A 38 10.10 1.69 9.20
C TYR A 38 8.95 1.30 10.11
N ARG A 39 7.83 2.01 9.95
CA ARG A 39 6.59 1.73 10.67
C ARG A 39 5.44 1.55 9.71
N ARG A 40 4.55 0.62 10.05
CA ARG A 40 3.32 0.40 9.31
C ARG A 40 2.33 1.52 9.64
N VAL A 41 2.18 2.47 8.73
CA VAL A 41 1.30 3.65 8.89
C VAL A 41 -0.02 3.54 8.13
N ALA A 42 -0.14 2.59 7.22
CA ALA A 42 -1.32 2.38 6.39
C ALA A 42 -1.83 0.94 6.54
N GLU A 43 -3.09 0.72 6.14
CA GLU A 43 -3.63 -0.62 6.00
C GLU A 43 -2.84 -1.41 4.93
N PRO A 44 -2.72 -2.74 5.09
CA PRO A 44 -2.05 -3.58 4.09
C PRO A 44 -2.67 -3.37 2.71
N GLN A 45 -1.86 -2.95 1.75
CA GLN A 45 -2.29 -2.92 0.35
C GLN A 45 -2.02 -4.28 -0.29
N SER A 46 -2.90 -4.70 -1.18
CA SER A 46 -2.66 -5.87 -2.04
C SER A 46 -1.37 -5.64 -2.82
N LEU A 47 -0.42 -6.59 -2.74
CA LEU A 47 0.73 -6.62 -3.62
C LEU A 47 0.18 -6.80 -5.04
N CYS A 48 0.16 -5.72 -5.80
CA CYS A 48 -0.37 -5.74 -7.16
C CYS A 48 0.50 -6.67 -7.99
N GLU A 49 -0.03 -7.83 -8.37
CA GLU A 49 0.58 -8.65 -9.42
C GLU A 49 0.71 -7.76 -10.65
N SER A 50 1.91 -7.70 -11.22
CA SER A 50 2.21 -6.89 -12.38
C SER A 50 1.33 -7.29 -13.57
N SER A 51 0.18 -6.66 -13.70
CA SER A 51 -0.53 -6.49 -14.96
C SER A 51 -1.28 -5.16 -14.92
N PRO A 52 -0.88 -4.15 -15.72
CA PRO A 52 -1.59 -2.90 -15.78
C PRO A 52 -2.83 -3.08 -16.66
N GLU A 53 -3.98 -3.48 -16.09
CA GLU A 53 -5.24 -3.44 -16.85
C GLU A 53 -6.36 -2.72 -16.06
N LEU A 54 -6.49 -1.44 -16.41
CA LEU A 54 -7.70 -0.63 -16.59
C LEU A 54 -8.74 -0.41 -15.45
N LYS A 55 -8.67 0.83 -14.97
CA LYS A 55 -9.69 1.78 -14.47
C LYS A 55 -11.17 1.48 -14.76
N VAL A 56 -12.05 1.71 -13.77
CA VAL A 56 -13.37 2.36 -14.00
C VAL A 56 -13.68 3.32 -12.86
N THR A 57 -13.67 4.61 -13.16
CA THR A 57 -14.37 5.63 -12.39
C THR A 57 -15.87 5.48 -12.65
N ASP A 58 -16.68 5.30 -11.62
CA ASP A 58 -18.09 5.67 -11.71
C ASP A 58 -18.44 6.66 -10.60
N LYS A 59 -18.45 7.94 -10.99
CA LYS A 59 -19.26 8.93 -10.30
C LYS A 59 -20.69 8.71 -10.80
N THR A 60 -21.49 7.92 -10.08
CA THR A 60 -22.94 7.90 -10.32
C THR A 60 -23.52 9.24 -9.86
N ALA A 61 -23.60 10.18 -10.79
CA ALA A 61 -24.50 11.32 -10.71
C ALA A 61 -25.94 10.79 -10.77
N LYS A 62 -26.63 10.69 -9.63
CA LYS A 62 -28.08 10.42 -9.61
C LYS A 62 -28.89 11.71 -9.58
N GLY A 63 -28.91 12.40 -10.73
CA GLY A 63 -30.00 13.30 -11.04
C GLY A 63 -31.26 12.47 -11.34
N ARG A 64 -32.26 12.50 -10.46
CA ARG A 64 -33.64 12.13 -10.81
C ARG A 64 -34.48 13.39 -10.94
N ARG A 65 -34.65 13.82 -12.18
CA ARG A 65 -35.64 14.82 -12.59
C ARG A 65 -37.02 14.17 -12.72
N ARG A 66 -38.04 14.94 -12.30
CA ARG A 66 -39.48 14.94 -12.68
C ARG A 66 -40.34 13.82 -12.04
N ALA A 67 -41.59 14.03 -11.64
CA ALA A 67 -42.57 15.03 -12.06
C ALA A 67 -43.77 15.19 -11.08
N ARG A 68 -44.49 16.31 -11.24
CA ARG A 68 -45.97 16.49 -11.11
C ARG A 68 -46.61 16.49 -9.70
N LYS A 69 -46.92 17.69 -9.21
CA LYS A 69 -48.02 17.93 -8.25
C LYS A 69 -49.36 17.93 -9.00
N PRO A 70 -50.37 17.12 -8.63
CA PRO A 70 -51.76 17.54 -8.63
C PRO A 70 -52.07 18.11 -7.22
N LEU A 71 -52.96 19.07 -7.03
CA LEU A 71 -54.41 18.91 -7.09
C LEU A 71 -55.03 20.30 -7.12
N LEU A 72 -56.03 20.46 -7.99
CA LEU A 72 -56.95 21.59 -8.01
C LEU A 72 -58.18 21.15 -7.21
N THR A 73 -58.50 21.86 -6.13
CA THR A 73 -59.84 21.84 -5.53
C THR A 73 -60.22 23.28 -5.20
N LYS A 74 -61.43 23.63 -5.64
CA LYS A 74 -62.09 24.95 -5.57
C LYS A 74 -62.10 25.54 -4.17
#